data_AF-A0A069RAJ9-F1
#
_entry.id   AF-A0A069RAJ9-F1
#
_cell.length_a   1.000
_cell.length_b   1.000
_cell.length_c   1.000
_cell.angle_alpha   90.00
_cell.angle_beta   90.00
_cell.angle_gamma   90.00
#
_symmetry.space_group_name_H-M   'P 1'
#
loop_
_entity.id
_entity.type
_entity.pdbx_description
1 polymer ?
#
loop_
_entity_poly.entity_id
_entity_poly.type
_entity_poly.pdbx_seq_one_letter_code
_entity_poly.pdbx_strand_id
1 'polypeptide(L)'
;MVKLLLGKAGSGKTKKMIRMANKDILNSKGEIVFIDSDNRHMHELHRNIRLIPSNEFNLDNIDSFYGFLCGMVGENYDIEKIYVDGIKDIIPDCSSNFKPCFEKLKSFSSKFGIKLLISASSDLESELSDFEKYTIMESDSFLEQEKMLV
;
A
#
# COMPACT_ATOMS: atom_id res chain seq x y z
N MET A 1 4.09 2.73 -11.47
CA MET A 1 2.94 3.53 -11.00
C MET A 1 2.65 3.23 -9.54
N VAL A 2 2.53 4.27 -8.71
CA VAL A 2 2.16 4.18 -7.28
C VAL A 2 0.76 4.76 -7.08
N LYS A 3 -0.09 4.07 -6.32
CA LYS A 3 -1.42 4.53 -5.91
C LYS A 3 -1.52 4.57 -4.39
N LEU A 4 -2.21 5.59 -3.88
CA LEU A 4 -2.39 5.83 -2.47
C LEU A 4 -3.86 5.65 -2.07
N LEU A 5 -4.11 4.85 -1.04
CA LEU A 5 -5.42 4.73 -0.40
C LEU A 5 -5.37 5.36 0.99
N LEU A 6 -5.96 6.54 1.12
CA LEU A 6 -5.93 7.33 2.35
C LEU A 6 -7.29 7.30 3.06
N GLY A 7 -7.24 7.42 4.38
CA GLY A 7 -8.43 7.51 5.23
C GLY A 7 -8.12 7.26 6.70
N LYS A 8 -9.06 7.61 7.58
CA LYS A 8 -8.93 7.44 9.03
C LYS A 8 -8.73 5.97 9.42
N ALA A 9 -8.15 5.72 10.60
CA ALA A 9 -8.12 4.37 11.16
C ALA A 9 -9.55 3.79 11.24
N GLY A 10 -9.73 2.53 10.83
CA GLY A 10 -11.06 1.89 10.79
C GLY A 10 -11.94 2.24 9.58
N SER A 11 -11.50 3.07 8.62
CA SER A 11 -12.29 3.41 7.41
C SER A 11 -12.50 2.27 6.39
N GLY A 12 -12.06 1.05 6.70
CA GLY A 12 -12.20 -0.12 5.83
C GLY A 12 -11.15 -0.23 4.72
N LYS A 13 -10.01 0.47 4.82
CA LYS A 13 -8.92 0.44 3.82
C LYS A 13 -8.45 -0.99 3.50
N THR A 14 -8.16 -1.78 4.53
CA THR A 14 -7.76 -3.19 4.42
C THR A 14 -8.77 -4.01 3.60
N LYS A 15 -10.05 -3.95 3.97
CA LYS A 15 -11.12 -4.64 3.23
C LYS A 15 -11.21 -4.20 1.77
N LYS A 16 -11.04 -2.90 1.50
CA LYS A 16 -11.02 -2.36 0.13
C LYS A 16 -9.82 -2.88 -0.65
N MET A 17 -8.63 -2.89 -0.06
CA MET A 17 -7.41 -3.43 -0.68
C MET A 17 -7.52 -4.91 -0.98
N ILE A 18 -8.04 -5.72 -0.05
CA ILE A 18 -8.27 -7.15 -0.26
C ILE A 18 -9.24 -7.38 -1.42
N ARG A 19 -10.36 -6.66 -1.47
CA ARG A 19 -11.30 -6.73 -2.61
C ARG A 19 -10.63 -6.37 -3.94
N MET A 20 -9.78 -5.34 -3.95
CA MET A 20 -9.03 -4.94 -5.13
C MET A 20 -8.02 -6.01 -5.56
N ALA A 21 -7.25 -6.55 -4.62
CA ALA A 21 -6.26 -7.59 -4.90
C ALA A 21 -6.93 -8.86 -5.45
N ASN A 22 -8.04 -9.29 -4.85
CA ASN A 22 -8.84 -10.42 -5.31
C ASN A 22 -9.46 -10.22 -6.69
N LYS A 23 -9.76 -8.97 -7.06
CA LYS A 23 -10.23 -8.66 -8.43
C LYS A 23 -9.07 -8.64 -9.43
N ASP A 24 -7.95 -8.08 -9.02
CA ASP A 24 -6.79 -7.89 -9.89
C ASP A 24 -6.11 -9.22 -10.23
N ILE A 25 -6.06 -10.18 -9.29
CA ILE A 25 -5.45 -11.51 -9.53
C ILE A 25 -6.18 -12.31 -10.61
N LEU A 26 -7.47 -12.06 -10.84
CA LEU A 26 -8.24 -12.75 -11.88
C LEU A 26 -7.79 -12.38 -13.30
N ASN A 27 -7.10 -11.25 -13.46
CA ASN A 27 -6.64 -10.73 -14.74
C ASN A 27 -5.12 -10.51 -14.77
N SER A 28 -4.41 -10.83 -13.68
CA SER A 28 -2.95 -10.71 -13.62
C SER A 28 -2.31 -11.82 -14.45
N LYS A 29 -1.21 -11.50 -15.13
CA LYS A 29 -0.41 -12.49 -15.86
C LYS A 29 0.77 -13.00 -15.02
N GLY A 30 1.13 -12.27 -13.98
CA GLY A 30 2.15 -12.63 -13.01
C GLY A 30 1.63 -12.59 -11.57
N GLU A 31 2.54 -12.45 -10.63
CA GLU A 31 2.22 -12.52 -9.20
C GLU A 31 1.70 -11.19 -8.65
N ILE A 32 0.73 -11.32 -7.73
CA ILE A 32 0.31 -10.25 -6.83
C ILE A 32 0.79 -10.61 -5.44
N VAL A 33 1.53 -9.68 -4.84
CA VAL A 33 1.97 -9.77 -3.45
C VAL A 33 1.16 -8.81 -2.59
N PHE A 34 0.78 -9.26 -1.40
CA PHE A 34 0.10 -8.47 -0.39
C PHE A 34 0.98 -8.42 0.86
N ILE A 35 1.47 -7.24 1.22
CA ILE A 35 2.28 -7.01 2.42
C ILE A 35 1.36 -6.42 3.48
N ASP A 36 1.32 -7.04 4.65
CA ASP A 36 0.45 -6.66 5.76
C ASP A 36 1.20 -6.79 7.09
N SER A 37 0.91 -5.92 8.06
CA SER A 37 1.43 -6.02 9.43
C SER A 37 0.46 -6.76 10.36
N ASP A 38 -0.78 -6.92 9.94
CA ASP A 38 -1.90 -7.34 10.75
C ASP A 38 -2.71 -8.43 10.03
N ASN A 39 -2.13 -9.63 9.95
CA ASN A 39 -2.62 -10.77 9.16
C ASN A 39 -4.01 -11.32 9.57
N ARG A 40 -4.80 -10.60 10.39
CA ARG A 40 -6.16 -10.92 10.82
C ARG A 40 -7.09 -11.24 9.66
N HIS A 41 -6.85 -10.64 8.49
CA HIS A 41 -7.69 -10.78 7.29
C HIS A 41 -7.10 -11.71 6.22
N MET A 42 -6.07 -12.52 6.54
CA MET A 42 -5.40 -13.37 5.54
C MET A 42 -6.36 -14.31 4.79
N HIS A 43 -7.37 -14.84 5.48
CA HIS A 43 -8.28 -15.84 4.93
C HIS A 43 -9.21 -15.26 3.84
N GLU A 44 -9.29 -13.94 3.74
CA GLU A 44 -10.09 -13.25 2.73
C GLU A 44 -9.34 -13.09 1.39
N LEU A 45 -8.03 -13.33 1.35
CA LEU A 45 -7.23 -13.24 0.12
C LEU A 45 -7.43 -14.48 -0.76
N HIS A 46 -7.49 -14.24 -2.07
CA HIS A 46 -7.48 -15.30 -3.06
C HIS A 46 -6.18 -16.10 -2.95
N ARG A 47 -6.27 -17.43 -3.01
CA ARG A 47 -5.14 -18.36 -2.80
C ARG A 47 -3.88 -18.14 -3.67
N ASN A 48 -4.03 -17.45 -4.80
CA ASN A 48 -2.92 -17.13 -5.71
C ASN A 48 -2.23 -15.78 -5.38
N ILE A 49 -2.69 -15.09 -4.34
CA ILE A 49 -2.05 -13.88 -3.84
C ILE A 49 -1.09 -14.30 -2.73
N ARG A 50 0.18 -13.92 -2.87
CA ARG A 50 1.20 -14.19 -1.86
C ARG A 50 1.06 -13.16 -0.73
N LEU A 51 0.65 -13.61 0.46
CA LEU A 51 0.71 -12.78 1.66
C LEU A 51 2.14 -12.77 2.22
N ILE A 52 2.61 -11.59 2.61
CA ILE A 52 3.86 -11.38 3.31
C ILE A 52 3.57 -10.68 4.65
N PRO A 53 3.81 -11.36 5.79
CA PRO A 53 3.65 -10.77 7.11
C PRO A 53 4.85 -9.86 7.43
N SER A 54 4.68 -8.54 7.28
CA SER A 54 5.75 -7.55 7.42
C SER A 54 6.36 -7.45 8.83
N ASN A 55 5.61 -7.87 9.85
CA ASN A 55 6.03 -7.87 11.25
C ASN A 55 7.21 -8.80 11.56
N GLU A 56 7.59 -9.69 10.63
CA GLU A 56 8.75 -10.59 10.78
C GLU A 56 10.09 -9.96 10.36
N PHE A 57 10.08 -8.77 9.74
CA PHE A 57 11.24 -8.26 8.99
C PHE A 57 11.88 -6.97 9.51
N ASN A 58 11.39 -6.37 10.61
CA ASN A 58 11.92 -5.12 11.21
C ASN A 58 12.15 -4.00 10.17
N LEU A 59 11.11 -3.63 9.43
CA LEU A 59 11.17 -2.69 8.30
C LEU A 59 11.05 -1.22 8.76
N ASP A 60 11.81 -0.86 9.78
CA ASP A 60 11.59 0.36 10.57
C ASP A 60 11.83 1.68 9.80
N ASN A 61 12.50 1.62 8.64
CA ASN A 61 12.80 2.79 7.81
C ASN A 61 12.64 2.51 6.31
N ILE A 62 12.62 3.58 5.51
CA ILE A 62 12.40 3.47 4.06
C ILE A 62 13.52 2.72 3.34
N ASP A 63 14.75 2.74 3.86
CA ASP A 63 15.88 2.05 3.23
C ASP A 63 15.79 0.54 3.42
N SER A 64 15.41 0.08 4.62
CA SER A 64 15.17 -1.34 4.89
C SER A 64 13.97 -1.85 4.08
N PHE A 65 12.87 -1.10 4.01
CA PHE A 65 11.74 -1.46 3.18
C PHE A 65 12.06 -1.47 1.68
N TYR A 66 12.85 -0.51 1.19
CA TYR A 66 13.30 -0.51 -0.21
C TYR A 66 14.17 -1.74 -0.51
N GLY A 67 15.10 -2.07 0.38
CA GLY A 67 15.93 -3.28 0.28
C GLY A 67 15.08 -4.55 0.26
N PHE A 68 14.05 -4.60 1.11
CA PHE A 68 13.08 -5.69 1.16
C PHE A 68 12.36 -5.88 -0.18
N LEU A 69 11.82 -4.80 -0.75
CA LEU A 69 11.20 -4.82 -2.07
C LEU A 69 12.18 -5.24 -3.17
N CYS A 70 13.42 -4.75 -3.14
CA CYS A 70 14.45 -5.16 -4.09
C CYS A 70 14.80 -6.64 -3.98
N GLY A 71 14.85 -7.20 -2.76
CA GLY A 71 15.05 -8.62 -2.53
C GLY A 71 13.93 -9.46 -3.14
N MET A 72 12.67 -9.06 -2.94
CA MET A 72 11.51 -9.75 -3.54
C MET A 72 11.57 -9.75 -5.07
N VAL A 73 11.90 -8.62 -5.69
CA VAL A 73 11.98 -8.52 -7.15
C VAL A 73 13.20 -9.24 -7.70
N GLY A 74 14.31 -9.24 -6.96
CA GLY A 74 15.51 -9.99 -7.32
C GLY A 74 15.30 -11.50 -7.25
N GLU A 75 14.40 -11.97 -6.38
CA GLU A 75 13.99 -13.37 -6.28
C GLU A 75 12.98 -13.73 -7.36
N ASN A 76 11.96 -12.88 -7.58
CA ASN A 76 10.88 -13.15 -8.50
C ASN A 76 10.58 -11.96 -9.42
N TYR A 77 10.95 -12.12 -10.70
CA TYR A 77 10.70 -11.12 -11.75
C TYR A 77 9.26 -11.11 -12.29
N ASP A 78 8.44 -12.12 -11.95
CA ASP A 78 7.05 -12.21 -12.39
C ASP A 78 6.09 -11.39 -11.49
N ILE A 79 6.59 -10.72 -10.45
CA ILE A 79 5.77 -9.83 -9.62
C ILE A 79 5.28 -8.64 -10.46
N GLU A 80 3.97 -8.52 -10.65
CA GLU A 80 3.37 -7.42 -11.41
C GLU A 80 2.83 -6.30 -10.51
N LYS A 81 2.38 -6.67 -9.29
CA LYS A 81 1.73 -5.74 -8.37
C LYS A 81 1.98 -6.11 -6.91
N ILE A 82 2.23 -5.08 -6.11
CA ILE A 82 2.38 -5.20 -4.67
C ILE A 82 1.37 -4.28 -3.98
N TYR A 83 0.59 -4.86 -3.10
CA TYR A 83 -0.25 -4.17 -2.12
C TYR A 83 0.53 -4.02 -0.82
N VAL A 84 0.51 -2.84 -0.22
CA VAL A 84 1.15 -2.57 1.07
C VAL A 84 0.12 -1.94 1.99
N ASP A 85 -0.42 -2.72 2.92
CA ASP A 85 -1.46 -2.25 3.85
C ASP A 85 -0.83 -1.74 5.14
N GLY A 86 -1.11 -0.49 5.51
CA GLY A 86 -0.63 0.13 6.74
C GLY A 86 0.84 0.57 6.67
N ILE A 87 1.24 1.33 5.64
CA ILE A 87 2.65 1.74 5.48
C ILE A 87 3.24 2.47 6.69
N LYS A 88 2.42 3.24 7.43
CA LYS A 88 2.87 3.95 8.65
C LYS A 88 3.14 2.99 9.81
N ASP A 89 2.51 1.83 9.82
CA ASP A 89 2.72 0.79 10.83
C ASP A 89 3.93 -0.08 10.47
N ILE A 90 4.15 -0.31 9.17
CA ILE A 90 5.30 -1.06 8.65
C ILE A 90 6.59 -0.25 8.74
N ILE A 91 6.52 1.04 8.39
CA ILE A 91 7.67 1.96 8.33
C ILE A 91 7.36 3.21 9.18
N PRO A 92 7.56 3.15 10.50
CA PRO A 92 7.26 4.27 11.41
C PRO A 92 7.96 5.58 10.99
N ASP A 93 9.17 5.51 10.44
CA ASP A 93 9.91 6.70 9.97
C ASP A 93 9.15 7.46 8.87
N CYS A 94 8.35 6.78 8.05
CA CYS A 94 7.54 7.43 7.01
C CYS A 94 6.41 8.30 7.60
N SER A 95 6.06 8.15 8.88
CA SER A 95 5.09 9.04 9.55
C SER A 95 5.61 10.46 9.69
N SER A 96 6.93 10.64 9.86
CA SER A 96 7.57 11.94 10.07
C SER A 96 7.92 12.65 8.75
N ASN A 97 8.25 11.88 7.71
CA ASN A 97 8.71 12.37 6.41
C ASN A 97 8.12 11.54 5.27
N PHE A 98 6.80 11.67 5.09
CA PHE A 98 6.04 10.81 4.18
C PHE A 98 6.39 11.05 2.70
N LYS A 99 6.68 12.29 2.29
CA LYS A 99 7.00 12.63 0.90
C LYS A 99 8.30 11.98 0.37
N PRO A 100 9.46 12.07 1.05
CA PRO A 100 10.66 11.34 0.64
C PRO A 100 10.45 9.81 0.55
N CYS A 101 9.67 9.27 1.49
CA CYS A 101 9.30 7.85 1.50
C CYS A 101 8.58 7.46 0.19
N PHE A 102 7.57 8.24 -0.20
CA PHE A 102 6.81 8.00 -1.42
C PHE A 102 7.59 8.18 -2.72
N GLU A 103 8.47 9.19 -2.81
CA GLU A 103 9.32 9.37 -3.99
C GLU A 103 10.27 8.19 -4.20
N LYS A 104 10.79 7.61 -3.12
CA LYS A 104 11.63 6.40 -3.19
C LYS A 104 10.85 5.19 -3.68
N LEU A 105 9.62 4.99 -3.21
CA LEU A 105 8.71 3.94 -3.69
C LEU A 105 8.27 4.15 -5.14
N LYS A 106 8.10 5.41 -5.56
CA LYS A 106 7.80 5.75 -6.95
C LYS A 106 8.97 5.43 -7.88
N SER A 107 10.19 5.76 -7.47
CA SER A 107 11.41 5.40 -8.19
C SER A 107 11.53 3.87 -8.34
N PHE A 108 11.30 3.12 -7.25
CA PHE A 108 11.23 1.66 -7.28
C PHE A 108 10.20 1.16 -8.31
N SER A 109 8.96 1.63 -8.18
CA SER A 109 7.84 1.22 -9.02
C SER A 109 8.10 1.47 -10.51
N SER A 110 8.69 2.62 -10.86
CA SER A 110 9.04 2.95 -12.24
C SER A 110 10.22 2.12 -12.75
N LYS A 111 11.25 1.92 -11.92
CA LYS A 111 12.46 1.16 -12.29
C LYS A 111 12.16 -0.30 -12.63
N PHE A 112 11.29 -0.94 -11.86
CA PHE A 112 10.99 -2.36 -12.02
C PHE A 112 9.68 -2.64 -12.77
N GLY A 113 8.94 -1.61 -13.19
CA GLY A 113 7.65 -1.78 -13.87
C GLY A 113 6.52 -2.30 -12.97
N ILE A 114 6.73 -2.36 -11.66
CA ILE A 114 5.80 -2.94 -10.69
C ILE A 114 4.77 -1.90 -10.26
N LYS A 115 3.50 -2.29 -10.18
CA LYS A 115 2.43 -1.44 -9.65
C LYS A 115 2.43 -1.52 -8.13
N LEU A 116 2.51 -0.38 -7.45
CA LEU A 116 2.35 -0.32 -5.99
C LEU A 116 1.00 0.29 -5.65
N LEU A 117 0.26 -0.35 -4.74
CA LEU A 117 -0.91 0.23 -4.09
C LEU A 117 -0.69 0.20 -2.58
N ILE A 118 -0.67 1.38 -1.98
CA ILE A 118 -0.26 1.57 -0.59
C ILE A 118 -1.40 2.22 0.18
N SER A 119 -1.77 1.67 1.33
CA SER A 119 -2.64 2.38 2.28
C SER A 119 -1.83 3.11 3.34
N ALA A 120 -2.35 4.25 3.77
CA ALA A 120 -1.88 4.94 4.95
C ALA A 120 -3.07 5.51 5.72
N SER A 121 -3.00 5.43 7.05
CA SER A 121 -3.91 6.19 7.89
C SER A 121 -3.51 7.66 7.86
N SER A 122 -4.47 8.54 7.59
CA SER A 122 -4.25 9.99 7.60
C SER A 122 -5.39 10.64 8.38
N ASP A 123 -5.01 11.46 9.35
CA ASP A 123 -5.94 12.18 10.23
C ASP A 123 -6.09 13.66 9.84
N LEU A 124 -5.31 14.14 8.86
CA LEU A 124 -5.17 15.56 8.53
C LEU A 124 -5.38 15.82 7.03
N GLU A 125 -6.29 16.75 6.71
CA GLU A 125 -6.45 17.32 5.37
C GLU A 125 -5.15 17.92 4.81
N SER A 126 -4.27 18.42 5.67
CA SER A 126 -2.98 19.00 5.27
C SER A 126 -1.99 17.99 4.70
N GLU A 127 -2.14 16.69 5.01
CA GLU A 127 -1.32 15.66 4.38
C GLU A 127 -1.77 15.43 2.91
N LEU A 128 -3.05 15.64 2.58
CA LEU A 128 -3.61 15.39 1.25
C LEU A 128 -3.09 16.33 0.17
N SER A 129 -2.81 17.60 0.52
CA SER A 129 -2.26 18.59 -0.42
C SER A 129 -0.85 18.24 -0.91
N ASP A 130 -0.04 17.59 -0.06
CA ASP A 130 1.25 17.04 -0.47
C ASP A 130 1.11 15.85 -1.44
N PHE A 131 -0.09 15.27 -1.56
CA PHE A 131 -0.38 14.10 -2.39
C PHE A 131 -1.07 14.38 -3.73
N GLU A 132 -1.33 15.64 -4.09
CA GLU A 132 -1.98 16.01 -5.37
C GLU A 132 -1.30 15.42 -6.62
N LYS A 133 0.00 15.09 -6.52
CA LYS A 133 0.79 14.47 -7.60
C LYS A 133 0.61 12.96 -7.72
N TYR A 134 -0.10 12.32 -6.79
CA TYR A 134 -0.34 10.88 -6.77
C TYR A 134 -1.80 10.59 -7.13
N THR A 135 -2.06 9.41 -7.69
CA THR A 135 -3.44 8.94 -7.81
C THR A 135 -3.93 8.54 -6.43
N ILE A 136 -4.65 9.46 -5.79
CA ILE A 136 -5.33 9.23 -4.52
C ILE A 136 -6.63 8.48 -4.81
N MET A 137 -6.84 7.40 -4.07
CA MET A 137 -8.10 6.69 -3.98
C MET A 137 -8.65 6.96 -2.58
N GLU A 138 -9.79 7.62 -2.49
CA GLU A 138 -10.41 7.89 -1.20
C GLU A 138 -11.12 6.65 -0.65
N SER A 139 -11.05 6.45 0.66
CA SER A 139 -11.85 5.43 1.34
C SER A 139 -13.32 5.87 1.39
N ASP A 140 -14.25 4.90 1.29
CA ASP A 140 -15.70 5.19 1.15
C ASP A 140 -16.27 5.95 2.36
N SER A 141 -15.65 5.88 3.54
CA SER A 141 -16.08 6.63 4.74
C SER A 141 -15.72 8.13 4.70
N PHE A 142 -14.80 8.56 3.83
CA PHE A 142 -14.41 9.96 3.70
C PHE A 142 -15.43 10.73 2.83
N LEU A 143 -15.98 10.06 1.82
CA LEU A 143 -17.04 10.57 0.93
C LEU A 143 -18.36 10.88 1.66
N GLU A 144 -18.64 10.20 2.78
CA GLU A 144 -19.81 10.51 3.61
C GLU A 144 -19.62 11.76 4.48
N GLN A 145 -18.38 12.11 4.86
CA GLN A 145 -18.11 13.30 5.67
C GLN A 145 -18.21 14.58 4.83
N GLU A 146 -17.77 14.59 3.57
CA GLU A 146 -17.94 15.75 2.67
C GLU A 146 -19.40 15.99 2.27
N LYS A 147 -20.20 14.94 2.07
CA LYS A 147 -21.63 15.09 1.73
C LYS A 147 -22.49 15.67 2.85
N MET A 148 -21.98 15.72 4.08
CA MET A 148 -22.67 16.29 5.24
C MET A 148 -22.29 17.76 5.48
N LEU A 149 -21.33 18.30 4.72
CA LEU A 149 -20.85 19.68 4.77
C LEU A 149 -21.36 20.56 3.61
N VAL A 150 -22.24 20.03 2.74
CA VAL A 150 -22.89 20.76 1.64
C VAL A 150 -24.41 20.77 1.82
#